data_AF-A0A2E0VRC7-F1
#
_entry.id   AF-A0A2E0VRC7-F1
#
_cell.length_a   1.000
_cell.length_b   1.000
_cell.length_c   1.000
_cell.angle_alpha   90.00
_cell.angle_beta   90.00
_cell.angle_gamma   90.00
#
_symmetry.space_group_name_H-M   'P 1'
#
loop_
_entity.id
_entity.type
_entity.pdbx_description
1 polymer ?
#
loop_
_entity_poly.entity_id
_entity_poly.type
_entity_poly.pdbx_seq_one_letter_code
_entity_poly.pdbx_strand_id
1 'polypeptide(L)'
;MYRFVLLVFFSLSFGQCQGNSCHISEENKTAAASDSIPYGGYSTPESYDGFILVWQDEFNGSGQPDPTNWTYDLGDGCPRRCGWGNNEFQYYTNHPRNVYLKDGFLVLEAWEEEIEGHRYSSARIITEGLRSFKYGRIDVRAVLPEGQGIWPAIWLLGDDYHTAGWPDCGEIDIMELVGHEPAKCYGTAHWNLDGEGHHYVSGNYDLPASRFADQFHVFSLLWDDQGLTWLVDDQPYHRLTKEDFGSQNPFNNPFYLIMNIAVGGNWPGNPDETTTFPQQMVVDYVRYYQKLIMDEG
;
A
#
# COMPACT_ATOMS: atom_id res chain seq x y z
N MET A 1 -47.93 9.95 11.35
CA MET A 1 -47.68 11.36 11.01
C MET A 1 -46.93 11.98 12.18
N TYR A 2 -45.60 11.83 12.20
CA TYR A 2 -44.71 12.48 13.17
C TYR A 2 -43.55 13.05 12.36
N ARG A 3 -43.49 14.38 12.27
CA ARG A 3 -42.42 15.15 11.62
C ARG A 3 -41.32 15.37 12.66
N PHE A 4 -40.13 14.84 12.42
CA PHE A 4 -38.91 15.26 13.11
C PHE A 4 -38.42 16.57 12.47
N VAL A 5 -38.15 17.57 13.31
CA VAL A 5 -37.54 18.85 12.94
C VAL A 5 -36.04 18.72 13.16
N LEU A 6 -35.26 18.93 12.09
CA LEU A 6 -33.80 18.99 12.13
C LEU A 6 -33.38 20.38 12.64
N LEU A 7 -32.71 20.43 13.79
CA LEU A 7 -32.07 21.65 14.33
C LEU A 7 -30.66 21.76 13.72
N VAL A 8 -30.45 22.76 12.87
CA VAL A 8 -29.12 23.15 12.38
C VAL A 8 -28.52 24.13 13.38
N PHE A 9 -27.40 23.76 14.01
CA PHE A 9 -26.61 24.68 14.82
C PHE A 9 -25.70 25.52 13.90
N PHE A 10 -25.94 26.84 13.84
CA PHE A 10 -24.95 27.80 13.36
C PHE A 10 -24.09 28.25 14.55
N SER A 11 -22.79 27.94 14.52
CA SER A 11 -21.83 28.56 15.44
C SER A 11 -21.51 29.97 14.94
N LEU A 12 -21.98 30.99 15.66
CA LEU A 12 -21.54 32.38 15.50
C LEU A 12 -20.30 32.60 16.37
N SER A 13 -19.15 32.84 15.75
CA SER A 13 -17.94 33.33 16.44
C SER A 13 -18.06 34.83 16.68
N PHE A 14 -17.91 35.25 17.94
CA PHE A 14 -17.84 36.66 18.32
C PHE A 14 -16.40 37.17 18.18
N GLY A 15 -16.16 38.10 17.25
CA GLY A 15 -14.93 38.89 17.22
C GLY A 15 -14.97 39.99 18.28
N GLN A 16 -13.91 40.13 19.09
CA GLN A 16 -13.74 41.30 19.97
C GLN A 16 -13.09 42.44 19.18
N CYS A 17 -13.82 43.57 19.03
CA CYS A 17 -13.27 44.80 18.46
C CYS A 17 -12.74 45.73 19.58
N GLN A 18 -11.49 46.19 19.46
CA GLN A 18 -11.01 47.41 20.11
C GLN A 18 -10.55 48.40 19.04
N GLY A 19 -11.34 49.46 18.83
CA GLY A 19 -10.96 50.59 17.95
C GLY A 19 -11.04 50.32 16.44
N ASN A 20 -10.67 51.35 15.65
CA ASN A 20 -10.87 51.44 14.19
C ASN A 20 -9.89 50.59 13.34
N SER A 21 -9.42 49.45 13.85
CA SER A 21 -8.58 48.52 13.10
C SER A 21 -8.99 47.10 13.41
N CYS A 22 -9.62 46.42 12.44
CA CYS A 22 -9.81 44.97 12.47
C CYS A 22 -8.58 44.32 11.85
N HIS A 23 -7.69 43.77 12.67
CA HIS A 23 -6.72 42.78 12.21
C HIS A 23 -7.44 41.44 12.05
N ILE A 24 -7.56 40.96 10.81
CA ILE A 24 -7.92 39.57 10.53
C ILE A 24 -6.62 38.78 10.76
N SER A 25 -6.55 38.03 11.86
CA SER A 25 -5.56 36.97 11.98
C SER A 25 -6.00 35.85 11.04
N GLU A 26 -5.22 35.62 9.98
CA GLU A 26 -5.32 34.39 9.19
C GLU A 26 -4.92 33.23 10.12
N GLU A 27 -5.91 32.55 10.70
CA GLU A 27 -5.72 31.21 11.22
C GLU A 27 -5.38 30.32 10.02
N ASN A 28 -4.10 29.95 9.96
CA ASN A 28 -3.57 28.99 9.02
C ASN A 28 -4.36 27.68 9.18
N LYS A 29 -5.31 27.44 8.26
CA LYS A 29 -6.06 26.19 8.18
C LYS A 29 -5.12 25.10 7.69
N THR A 30 -4.33 24.52 8.59
CA THR A 30 -3.86 23.14 8.41
C THR A 30 -5.11 22.26 8.50
N ALA A 31 -5.59 21.75 7.37
CA ALA A 31 -6.56 20.67 7.36
C ALA A 31 -5.90 19.47 8.05
N ALA A 32 -6.33 19.16 9.28
CA ALA A 32 -5.95 17.91 9.90
C ALA A 32 -6.47 16.78 9.02
N ALA A 33 -5.61 15.84 8.65
CA ALA A 33 -6.04 14.51 8.23
C ALA A 33 -7.05 14.00 9.28
N SER A 34 -8.07 13.26 8.83
CA SER A 34 -9.03 12.63 9.72
C SER A 34 -8.28 11.80 10.77
N ASP A 35 -8.22 12.27 12.02
CA ASP A 35 -7.61 11.55 13.16
C ASP A 35 -8.25 10.16 13.41
N SER A 36 -9.42 9.92 12.81
CA SER A 36 -10.10 8.63 12.81
C SER A 36 -9.72 7.80 11.60
N ILE A 37 -9.09 6.64 11.87
CA ILE A 37 -8.96 5.54 10.93
C ILE A 37 -10.38 5.11 10.49
N PRO A 38 -10.66 4.97 9.19
CA PRO A 38 -11.97 4.51 8.73
C PRO A 38 -12.32 3.15 9.36
N TYR A 39 -13.56 3.01 9.84
CA TYR A 39 -14.05 1.75 10.41
C TYR A 39 -14.96 1.03 9.41
N GLY A 40 -14.82 -0.30 9.31
CA GLY A 40 -15.68 -1.14 8.46
C GLY A 40 -14.97 -1.63 7.18
N GLY A 41 -15.75 -1.98 6.16
CA GLY A 41 -15.23 -2.54 4.90
C GLY A 41 -15.25 -4.07 4.85
N TYR A 42 -14.69 -4.62 3.77
CA TYR A 42 -14.62 -6.05 3.55
C TYR A 42 -13.62 -6.71 4.51
N SER A 43 -13.82 -7.98 4.86
CA SER A 43 -12.84 -8.80 5.59
C SER A 43 -12.90 -10.22 5.05
N THR A 44 -11.75 -10.83 4.83
CA THR A 44 -11.67 -12.24 4.45
C THR A 44 -11.88 -13.16 5.65
N PRO A 45 -12.35 -14.40 5.45
CA PRO A 45 -12.35 -15.42 6.49
C PRO A 45 -10.92 -15.77 6.93
N GLU A 46 -10.79 -16.33 8.14
CA GLU A 46 -9.50 -16.81 8.69
C GLU A 46 -9.07 -18.18 8.12
N SER A 47 -9.90 -18.79 7.27
CA SER A 47 -9.63 -20.09 6.68
C SER A 47 -10.24 -20.22 5.30
N TYR A 48 -9.54 -20.92 4.41
CA TYR A 48 -10.00 -21.28 3.08
C TYR A 48 -9.95 -22.79 2.89
N ASP A 49 -10.95 -23.36 2.23
CA ASP A 49 -10.97 -24.78 1.91
C ASP A 49 -9.71 -25.16 1.09
N GLY A 50 -8.98 -26.17 1.56
CA GLY A 50 -7.74 -26.59 0.92
C GLY A 50 -6.52 -25.71 1.23
N PHE A 51 -6.62 -24.77 2.17
CA PHE A 51 -5.50 -23.95 2.65
C PHE A 51 -5.36 -24.00 4.17
N ILE A 52 -4.14 -23.75 4.64
CA ILE A 52 -3.81 -23.53 6.05
C ILE A 52 -3.18 -22.17 6.22
N LEU A 53 -3.59 -21.42 7.23
CA LEU A 53 -2.93 -20.19 7.65
C LEU A 53 -1.56 -20.56 8.27
N VAL A 54 -0.48 -20.09 7.67
CA VAL A 54 0.89 -20.43 8.10
C VAL A 54 1.65 -19.26 8.70
N TRP A 55 1.24 -18.03 8.39
CA TRP A 55 1.78 -16.83 8.98
C TRP A 55 0.78 -15.68 8.88
N GLN A 56 0.82 -14.78 9.86
CA GLN A 56 0.09 -13.53 9.82
C GLN A 56 0.79 -12.47 10.65
N ASP A 57 0.51 -11.21 10.32
CA ASP A 57 0.68 -10.08 11.22
C ASP A 57 -0.66 -9.34 11.30
N GLU A 58 -1.21 -9.28 12.51
CA GLU A 58 -2.48 -8.61 12.82
C GLU A 58 -2.24 -7.23 13.45
N PHE A 59 -0.97 -6.77 13.47
CA PHE A 59 -0.56 -5.45 13.93
C PHE A 59 -1.04 -5.05 15.34
N ASN A 60 -1.32 -6.06 16.16
CA ASN A 60 -1.71 -5.90 17.55
C ASN A 60 -0.57 -5.26 18.35
N GLY A 61 -0.87 -4.16 19.05
CA GLY A 61 0.09 -3.50 19.93
C GLY A 61 0.14 -1.99 19.72
N SER A 62 1.28 -1.40 20.08
CA SER A 62 1.53 0.04 19.99
C SER A 62 3.01 0.29 19.71
N GLY A 63 3.34 1.39 19.03
CA GLY A 63 4.73 1.75 18.74
C GLY A 63 5.10 1.37 17.31
N GLN A 64 6.24 0.70 17.11
CA GLN A 64 6.67 0.26 15.77
C GLN A 64 6.25 -1.19 15.49
N PRO A 65 6.18 -1.61 14.21
CA PRO A 65 5.94 -3.01 13.81
C PRO A 65 6.97 -3.97 14.41
N ASP A 66 6.58 -5.24 14.57
CA ASP A 66 7.45 -6.28 15.16
C ASP A 66 8.71 -6.47 14.29
N PRO A 67 9.93 -6.24 14.82
CA PRO A 67 11.17 -6.36 14.07
C PRO A 67 11.52 -7.81 13.68
N THR A 68 10.80 -8.82 14.19
CA THR A 68 10.92 -10.20 13.74
C THR A 68 10.15 -10.46 12.45
N ASN A 69 9.20 -9.60 12.10
CA ASN A 69 8.44 -9.65 10.85
C ASN A 69 8.93 -8.60 9.85
N TRP A 70 9.28 -7.39 10.31
CA TRP A 70 9.51 -6.23 9.45
C TRP A 70 10.87 -5.57 9.66
N THR A 71 11.46 -5.12 8.56
CA THR A 71 12.57 -4.16 8.52
C THR A 71 12.23 -3.04 7.53
N TYR A 72 13.17 -2.13 7.28
CA TYR A 72 12.94 -0.89 6.53
C TYR A 72 13.93 -0.72 5.38
N ASP A 73 13.41 -0.36 4.21
CA ASP A 73 14.20 0.20 3.11
C ASP A 73 14.25 1.73 3.30
N LEU A 74 15.44 2.26 3.59
CA LEU A 74 15.62 3.65 3.98
C LEU A 74 16.17 4.51 2.84
N GLY A 75 15.82 5.79 2.88
CA GLY A 75 16.33 6.83 1.98
C GLY A 75 15.60 6.92 0.64
N ASP A 76 16.33 7.39 -0.36
CA ASP A 76 15.85 7.74 -1.71
C ASP A 76 16.32 6.72 -2.78
N GLY A 77 16.90 5.60 -2.36
CA GLY A 77 17.46 4.56 -3.22
C GLY A 77 18.89 4.86 -3.72
N CYS A 78 19.49 6.02 -3.40
CA CYS A 78 20.87 6.30 -3.77
C CYS A 78 21.90 5.47 -2.97
N PRO A 79 23.11 5.22 -3.53
CA PRO A 79 23.56 5.58 -4.87
C PRO A 79 23.14 4.55 -5.94
N ARG A 80 22.42 3.48 -5.58
CA ARG A 80 22.15 2.35 -6.48
C ARG A 80 21.06 2.67 -7.50
N ARG A 81 19.94 3.23 -7.04
CA ARG A 81 18.76 3.57 -7.83
C ARG A 81 18.09 4.79 -7.21
N CYS A 82 18.71 5.96 -7.37
CA CYS A 82 18.15 7.23 -6.89
C CYS A 82 16.71 7.44 -7.41
N GLY A 83 15.84 7.99 -6.56
CA GLY A 83 14.40 8.09 -6.83
C GLY A 83 13.74 6.72 -6.99
N TRP A 84 14.31 5.69 -6.35
CA TRP A 84 13.91 4.27 -6.42
C TRP A 84 13.77 3.68 -7.84
N GLY A 85 14.37 4.33 -8.84
CA GLY A 85 14.25 3.97 -10.27
C GLY A 85 13.04 4.59 -10.98
N ASN A 86 12.15 5.27 -10.25
CA ASN A 86 10.91 5.84 -10.76
C ASN A 86 10.83 7.37 -10.64
N ASN A 87 11.94 8.03 -10.29
CA ASN A 87 11.99 9.47 -9.99
C ASN A 87 11.05 9.88 -8.84
N GLU A 88 10.95 9.01 -7.83
CA GLU A 88 10.20 9.26 -6.60
C GLU A 88 10.86 10.38 -5.76
N PHE A 89 10.05 11.14 -5.01
CA PHE A 89 10.50 12.35 -4.28
C PHE A 89 10.62 12.18 -2.77
N GLN A 90 10.04 11.12 -2.20
CA GLN A 90 10.10 10.87 -0.77
C GLN A 90 11.47 10.33 -0.34
N TYR A 91 11.84 10.66 0.89
CA TYR A 91 12.88 9.98 1.64
C TYR A 91 12.22 8.98 2.60
N TYR A 92 12.43 7.68 2.40
CA TYR A 92 11.86 6.67 3.30
C TYR A 92 12.60 6.66 4.64
N THR A 93 11.84 6.63 5.74
CA THR A 93 12.36 6.58 7.10
C THR A 93 11.73 5.46 7.90
N ASN A 94 12.31 5.15 9.06
CA ASN A 94 11.69 4.37 10.12
C ASN A 94 11.20 5.23 11.29
N HIS A 95 11.01 6.54 11.08
CA HIS A 95 10.58 7.45 12.13
C HIS A 95 9.16 7.07 12.60
N PRO A 96 8.84 7.11 13.91
CA PRO A 96 7.50 6.78 14.43
C PRO A 96 6.34 7.66 13.93
N ARG A 97 6.64 8.66 13.09
CA ARG A 97 5.64 9.47 12.39
C ARG A 97 5.29 8.88 11.01
N ASN A 98 6.23 8.20 10.35
CA ASN A 98 5.99 7.60 9.04
C ASN A 98 5.50 6.14 9.13
N VAL A 99 5.78 5.46 10.24
CA VAL A 99 5.41 4.06 10.44
C VAL A 99 5.18 3.76 11.92
N TYR A 100 3.96 3.37 12.25
CA TYR A 100 3.57 3.08 13.63
C TYR A 100 2.33 2.18 13.70
N LEU A 101 2.11 1.61 14.88
CA LEU A 101 0.92 0.85 15.24
C LEU A 101 -0.03 1.73 16.05
N LYS A 102 -1.28 1.82 15.60
CA LYS A 102 -2.36 2.59 16.26
C LYS A 102 -3.66 1.82 16.17
N ASP A 103 -4.33 1.61 17.31
CA ASP A 103 -5.65 0.99 17.41
C ASP A 103 -5.77 -0.42 16.78
N GLY A 104 -4.68 -1.18 16.75
CA GLY A 104 -4.61 -2.51 16.14
C GLY A 104 -4.24 -2.50 14.64
N PHE A 105 -3.92 -1.35 14.07
CA PHE A 105 -3.54 -1.20 12.67
C PHE A 105 -2.08 -0.78 12.52
N LEU A 106 -1.44 -1.24 11.45
CA LEU A 106 -0.25 -0.60 10.91
C LEU A 106 -0.67 0.66 10.15
N VAL A 107 -0.01 1.77 10.44
CA VAL A 107 -0.16 3.03 9.70
C VAL A 107 1.17 3.37 9.06
N LEU A 108 1.18 3.44 7.72
CA LEU A 108 2.23 4.11 6.96
C LEU A 108 1.74 5.51 6.61
N GLU A 109 2.57 6.53 6.82
CA GLU A 109 2.15 7.91 6.68
C GLU A 109 3.21 8.74 5.93
N ALA A 110 2.80 9.34 4.82
CA ALA A 110 3.61 10.25 4.02
C ALA A 110 3.35 11.71 4.43
N TRP A 111 4.42 12.48 4.57
CA TRP A 111 4.38 13.88 5.00
C TRP A 111 5.07 14.80 4.00
N GLU A 112 4.58 16.03 3.86
CA GLU A 112 5.34 17.12 3.28
C GLU A 112 6.19 17.78 4.37
N GLU A 113 7.49 17.55 4.34
CA GLU A 113 8.46 18.11 5.26
C GLU A 113 9.87 18.10 4.67
N GLU A 114 10.73 19.02 5.10
CA GLU A 114 12.14 18.99 4.72
C GLU A 114 12.90 17.94 5.53
N ILE A 115 13.44 16.93 4.85
CA ILE A 115 14.24 15.87 5.46
C ILE A 115 15.35 15.43 4.52
N GLU A 116 16.61 15.40 4.99
CA GLU A 116 17.75 14.91 4.20
C GLU A 116 17.81 15.51 2.76
N GLY A 117 17.44 16.79 2.60
CA GLY A 117 17.41 17.47 1.30
C GLY A 117 16.20 17.17 0.40
N HIS A 118 15.22 16.42 0.89
CA HIS A 118 13.97 16.06 0.22
C HIS A 118 12.79 16.84 0.82
N ARG A 119 11.69 16.93 0.07
CA ARG A 119 10.47 17.64 0.48
C ARG A 119 9.38 16.75 1.07
N TYR A 120 9.59 15.43 1.03
CA TYR A 120 8.62 14.48 1.53
C TYR A 120 9.30 13.37 2.31
N SER A 121 8.66 12.91 3.37
CA SER A 121 9.04 11.71 4.11
C SER A 121 7.94 10.66 3.96
N SER A 122 8.30 9.39 4.02
CA SER A 122 7.35 8.28 4.01
C SER A 122 7.97 7.03 4.64
N ALA A 123 7.30 5.88 4.57
CA ALA A 123 7.82 4.60 4.98
C ALA A 123 7.73 3.55 3.86
N ARG A 124 8.73 2.67 3.82
CA ARG A 124 8.78 1.44 3.04
C ARG A 124 9.25 0.32 3.95
N ILE A 125 8.31 -0.56 4.32
CA ILE A 125 8.59 -1.71 5.18
C ILE A 125 8.68 -2.98 4.35
N ILE A 126 9.60 -3.85 4.72
CA ILE A 126 9.90 -5.07 3.97
C ILE A 126 10.06 -6.26 4.91
N THR A 127 9.83 -7.45 4.38
CA THR A 127 10.09 -8.74 5.07
C THR A 127 11.40 -9.38 4.63
N GLU A 128 12.21 -8.71 3.79
CA GLU A 128 13.48 -9.22 3.26
C GLU A 128 14.43 -9.69 4.38
N GLY A 129 14.97 -10.90 4.22
CA GLY A 129 15.87 -11.52 5.21
C GLY A 129 15.18 -12.01 6.49
N LEU A 130 13.87 -11.77 6.64
CA LEU A 130 13.06 -12.19 7.78
C LEU A 130 12.05 -13.27 7.38
N ARG A 131 11.35 -13.06 6.26
CA ARG A 131 10.33 -13.97 5.75
C ARG A 131 10.13 -13.81 4.25
N SER A 132 9.86 -14.94 3.62
CA SER A 132 9.55 -15.02 2.20
C SER A 132 8.41 -15.98 1.97
N PHE A 133 7.71 -15.76 0.87
CA PHE A 133 6.49 -16.43 0.48
C PHE A 133 6.75 -17.16 -0.84
N LYS A 134 6.25 -18.39 -0.95
CA LYS A 134 6.25 -19.13 -2.21
C LYS A 134 4.98 -19.94 -2.32
N TYR A 135 4.19 -19.63 -3.34
CA TYR A 135 2.87 -20.20 -3.58
C TYR A 135 1.91 -20.05 -2.39
N GLY A 136 0.62 -20.23 -2.61
CA GLY A 136 -0.43 -20.05 -1.62
C GLY A 136 -1.29 -18.82 -1.88
N ARG A 137 -1.82 -18.27 -0.81
CA ARG A 137 -2.69 -17.09 -0.81
C ARG A 137 -2.12 -16.04 0.13
N ILE A 138 -1.99 -14.81 -0.34
CA ILE A 138 -1.63 -13.66 0.51
C ILE A 138 -2.82 -12.71 0.50
N ASP A 139 -3.32 -12.37 1.69
CA ASP A 139 -4.35 -11.35 1.88
C ASP A 139 -3.76 -10.17 2.63
N VAL A 140 -3.97 -8.95 2.11
CA VAL A 140 -3.66 -7.71 2.81
C VAL A 140 -4.91 -6.85 2.90
N ARG A 141 -5.37 -6.59 4.11
CA ARG A 141 -6.56 -5.76 4.36
C ARG A 141 -6.13 -4.33 4.64
N ALA A 142 -6.47 -3.40 3.74
CA ALA A 142 -5.99 -2.03 3.84
C ALA A 142 -7.01 -0.97 3.38
N VAL A 143 -6.86 0.24 3.92
CA VAL A 143 -7.38 1.50 3.39
C VAL A 143 -6.22 2.24 2.73
N LEU A 144 -6.44 2.78 1.54
CA LEU A 144 -5.39 3.43 0.75
C LEU A 144 -5.50 4.97 0.78
N PRO A 145 -4.38 5.69 0.66
CA PRO A 145 -4.40 7.14 0.51
C PRO A 145 -4.93 7.57 -0.88
N GLU A 146 -5.26 8.85 -1.03
CA GLU A 146 -5.66 9.46 -2.30
C GLU A 146 -4.95 10.81 -2.52
N GLY A 147 -5.00 11.33 -3.74
CA GLY A 147 -4.41 12.62 -4.11
C GLY A 147 -3.38 12.52 -5.22
N GLN A 148 -3.24 13.60 -5.98
CA GLN A 148 -2.29 13.68 -7.07
C GLN A 148 -0.85 13.38 -6.59
N GLY A 149 -0.12 12.54 -7.34
CA GLY A 149 1.25 12.16 -7.01
C GLY A 149 1.42 11.20 -5.83
N ILE A 150 0.34 10.72 -5.19
CA ILE A 150 0.42 9.72 -4.13
C ILE A 150 0.35 8.32 -4.73
N TRP A 151 1.25 7.42 -4.32
CA TRP A 151 1.38 6.09 -4.90
C TRP A 151 1.61 5.03 -3.82
N PRO A 152 0.54 4.52 -3.20
CA PRO A 152 0.62 3.37 -2.30
C PRO A 152 0.82 2.07 -3.08
N ALA A 153 1.61 1.15 -2.51
CA ALA A 153 1.85 -0.17 -3.09
C ALA A 153 1.96 -1.26 -2.01
N ILE A 154 1.44 -2.45 -2.36
CA ILE A 154 1.57 -3.73 -1.66
C ILE A 154 2.06 -4.73 -2.69
N TRP A 155 3.30 -5.18 -2.55
CA TRP A 155 3.98 -5.88 -3.64
C TRP A 155 5.06 -6.82 -3.11
N LEU A 156 5.51 -7.72 -3.99
CA LEU A 156 6.47 -8.75 -3.69
C LEU A 156 7.68 -8.61 -4.61
N LEU A 157 8.88 -8.84 -4.10
CA LEU A 157 10.11 -8.90 -4.90
C LEU A 157 10.83 -10.22 -4.65
N GLY A 158 11.40 -10.80 -5.71
CA GLY A 158 12.14 -12.06 -5.60
C GLY A 158 13.29 -11.97 -4.59
N ASP A 159 13.40 -12.97 -3.71
CA ASP A 159 14.43 -13.04 -2.67
C ASP A 159 15.86 -13.01 -3.19
N ASP A 160 16.05 -13.43 -4.44
CA ASP A 160 17.32 -13.45 -5.12
C ASP A 160 17.68 -12.10 -5.78
N TYR A 161 16.94 -11.02 -5.49
CA TYR A 161 17.19 -9.66 -6.01
C TYR A 161 18.66 -9.24 -5.96
N HIS A 162 19.38 -9.52 -4.88
CA HIS A 162 20.80 -9.14 -4.75
C HIS A 162 21.75 -9.96 -5.64
N THR A 163 21.31 -11.11 -6.15
CA THR A 163 22.11 -11.99 -7.01
C THR A 163 21.65 -11.99 -8.46
N ALA A 164 20.34 -12.03 -8.72
CA ALA A 164 19.74 -11.99 -10.05
C ALA A 164 19.57 -10.55 -10.55
N GLY A 165 19.26 -9.61 -9.65
CA GLY A 165 18.89 -8.25 -10.01
C GLY A 165 17.48 -8.17 -10.58
N TRP A 166 16.96 -6.94 -10.66
CA TRP A 166 15.69 -6.68 -11.34
C TRP A 166 15.92 -6.43 -12.84
N PRO A 167 15.09 -6.97 -13.75
CA PRO A 167 13.83 -7.67 -13.49
C PRO A 167 13.94 -9.21 -13.41
N ASP A 168 15.15 -9.77 -13.39
CA ASP A 168 15.38 -11.23 -13.41
C ASP A 168 14.88 -11.94 -12.14
N CYS A 169 14.88 -11.25 -10.98
CA CYS A 169 14.31 -11.77 -9.73
C CYS A 169 12.77 -11.88 -9.75
N GLY A 170 12.11 -11.18 -10.68
CA GLY A 170 10.66 -11.03 -10.71
C GLY A 170 10.12 -10.05 -9.65
N GLU A 171 8.94 -9.53 -9.94
CA GLU A 171 8.16 -8.61 -9.10
C GLU A 171 6.66 -8.93 -9.27
N ILE A 172 5.91 -8.96 -8.17
CA ILE A 172 4.46 -9.15 -8.18
C ILE A 172 3.81 -8.04 -7.38
N ASP A 173 3.13 -7.12 -8.05
CA ASP A 173 2.36 -6.07 -7.41
C ASP A 173 0.97 -6.58 -7.10
N ILE A 174 0.71 -6.89 -5.83
CA ILE A 174 -0.62 -7.35 -5.39
C ILE A 174 -1.61 -6.19 -5.52
N MET A 175 -1.16 -4.97 -5.21
CA MET A 175 -1.93 -3.76 -5.35
C MET A 175 -0.98 -2.58 -5.56
N GLU A 176 -1.23 -1.83 -6.62
CA GLU A 176 -0.82 -0.43 -6.73
C GLU A 176 -2.03 0.45 -7.00
N LEU A 177 -1.94 1.71 -6.58
CA LEU A 177 -2.94 2.73 -6.90
C LEU A 177 -2.24 4.04 -7.24
N VAL A 178 -2.82 4.78 -8.19
CA VAL A 178 -2.43 6.17 -8.44
C VAL A 178 -3.45 7.07 -7.77
N GLY A 179 -3.00 7.93 -6.86
CA GLY A 179 -3.89 8.64 -5.93
C GLY A 179 -4.93 9.56 -6.59
N HIS A 180 -4.72 10.03 -7.82
CA HIS A 180 -5.75 10.79 -8.56
C HIS A 180 -6.85 9.92 -9.20
N GLU A 181 -6.72 8.60 -9.16
CA GLU A 181 -7.74 7.61 -9.54
C GLU A 181 -8.13 6.74 -8.34
N PRO A 182 -8.72 7.31 -7.26
CA PRO A 182 -8.86 6.63 -5.97
C PRO A 182 -9.84 5.44 -5.96
N ALA A 183 -10.54 5.21 -7.07
CA ALA A 183 -11.43 4.05 -7.27
C ALA A 183 -10.77 2.93 -8.07
N LYS A 184 -9.50 3.06 -8.48
CA LYS A 184 -8.84 2.10 -9.37
C LYS A 184 -7.54 1.61 -8.75
N CYS A 185 -7.36 0.29 -8.77
CA CYS A 185 -6.08 -0.34 -8.41
C CYS A 185 -5.60 -1.27 -9.53
N TYR A 186 -4.32 -1.60 -9.47
CA TYR A 186 -3.60 -2.38 -10.46
C TYR A 186 -2.96 -3.59 -9.81
N GLY A 187 -3.00 -4.72 -10.52
CA GLY A 187 -2.22 -5.92 -10.19
C GLY A 187 -1.30 -6.20 -11.37
N THR A 188 0.00 -6.25 -11.10
CA THR A 188 1.02 -6.29 -12.15
C THR A 188 2.05 -7.36 -11.83
N ALA A 189 2.63 -7.97 -12.86
CA ALA A 189 3.82 -8.79 -12.73
C ALA A 189 4.92 -8.24 -13.64
N HIS A 190 6.14 -8.12 -13.13
CA HIS A 190 7.32 -7.73 -13.91
C HIS A 190 8.36 -8.86 -13.88
N TRP A 191 8.96 -9.15 -15.03
CA TRP A 191 10.04 -10.13 -15.15
C TRP A 191 10.88 -9.91 -16.41
N ASN A 192 11.93 -10.72 -16.59
CA ASN A 192 12.64 -10.83 -17.85
C ASN A 192 12.07 -11.96 -18.70
N LEU A 193 11.42 -11.65 -19.82
CA LEU A 193 10.83 -12.67 -20.69
C LEU A 193 11.91 -13.24 -21.62
N ASP A 194 12.38 -14.45 -21.30
CA ASP A 194 13.32 -15.24 -22.12
C ASP A 194 14.61 -14.49 -22.53
N GLY A 195 15.07 -13.54 -21.70
CA GLY A 195 16.29 -12.77 -21.93
C GLY A 195 16.10 -11.54 -22.82
N GLU A 196 14.86 -11.19 -23.19
CA GLU A 196 14.54 -10.01 -24.01
C GLU A 196 14.53 -8.69 -23.21
N GLY A 197 14.75 -8.76 -21.89
CA GLY A 197 14.77 -7.61 -21.00
C GLY A 197 13.45 -7.44 -20.26
N HIS A 198 13.21 -6.24 -19.70
CA HIS A 198 12.04 -5.98 -18.88
C HIS A 198 10.74 -6.19 -19.65
N HIS A 199 9.92 -7.09 -19.11
CA HIS A 199 8.58 -7.39 -19.54
C HIS A 199 7.63 -7.21 -18.36
N TYR A 200 6.40 -6.79 -18.65
CA TYR A 200 5.37 -6.70 -17.63
C TYR A 200 3.98 -6.90 -18.22
N VAL A 201 3.08 -7.44 -17.40
CA VAL A 201 1.66 -7.54 -17.72
C VAL A 201 0.86 -7.02 -16.53
N SER A 202 -0.07 -6.10 -16.80
CA SER A 202 -0.88 -5.43 -15.79
C SER A 202 -2.37 -5.62 -16.07
N GLY A 203 -3.14 -5.89 -15.03
CA GLY A 203 -4.59 -5.79 -15.00
C GLY A 203 -5.03 -4.74 -13.99
N ASN A 204 -6.25 -4.24 -14.13
CA ASN A 204 -6.82 -3.25 -13.20
C ASN A 204 -8.21 -3.67 -12.72
N TYR A 205 -8.60 -3.10 -11.59
CA TYR A 205 -9.93 -3.22 -11.01
C TYR A 205 -10.47 -1.84 -10.69
N ASP A 206 -11.65 -1.52 -11.24
CA ASP A 206 -12.42 -0.32 -10.92
C ASP A 206 -13.47 -0.66 -9.84
N LEU A 207 -13.33 -0.05 -8.66
CA LEU A 207 -14.27 -0.18 -7.56
C LEU A 207 -15.59 0.54 -7.89
N PRO A 208 -16.73 -0.15 -7.90
CA PRO A 208 -18.00 0.48 -8.26
C PRO A 208 -18.48 1.50 -7.22
N ALA A 209 -18.62 2.76 -7.64
CA ALA A 209 -19.27 3.84 -6.87
C ALA A 209 -18.69 4.09 -5.45
N SER A 210 -17.39 3.85 -5.25
CA SER A 210 -16.66 4.13 -4.00
C SER A 210 -15.18 4.38 -4.30
N ARG A 211 -14.36 4.53 -3.26
CA ARG A 211 -12.91 4.75 -3.32
C ARG A 211 -12.21 3.84 -2.32
N PHE A 212 -10.99 3.43 -2.63
CA PHE A 212 -10.17 2.64 -1.71
C PHE A 212 -9.74 3.40 -0.45
N ALA A 213 -9.97 4.73 -0.41
CA ALA A 213 -9.78 5.58 0.76
C ALA A 213 -10.97 5.58 1.74
N ASP A 214 -12.15 5.09 1.35
CA ASP A 214 -13.38 5.24 2.15
C ASP A 214 -13.49 4.17 3.27
N GLN A 215 -13.02 2.95 3.01
CA GLN A 215 -13.14 1.80 3.91
C GLN A 215 -12.09 0.73 3.56
N PHE A 216 -11.94 -0.27 4.43
CA PHE A 216 -11.01 -1.36 4.17
C PHE A 216 -11.48 -2.27 3.04
N HIS A 217 -10.52 -2.65 2.20
CA HIS A 217 -10.65 -3.68 1.17
C HIS A 217 -9.57 -4.74 1.39
N VAL A 218 -9.77 -5.93 0.85
CA VAL A 218 -8.76 -7.00 0.90
C VAL A 218 -8.17 -7.24 -0.48
N PHE A 219 -6.91 -6.88 -0.61
CA PHE A 219 -6.10 -7.13 -1.80
C PHE A 219 -5.43 -8.49 -1.66
N SER A 220 -5.72 -9.39 -2.58
CA SER A 220 -5.29 -10.79 -2.47
C SER A 220 -4.54 -11.26 -3.71
N LEU A 221 -3.56 -12.13 -3.48
CA LEU A 221 -2.88 -12.89 -4.52
C LEU A 221 -3.06 -14.38 -4.26
N LEU A 222 -3.63 -15.09 -5.23
CA LEU A 222 -3.53 -16.55 -5.33
C LEU A 222 -2.38 -16.89 -6.27
N TRP A 223 -1.45 -17.70 -5.77
CA TRP A 223 -0.22 -18.02 -6.47
C TRP A 223 0.08 -19.51 -6.36
N ASP A 224 0.27 -20.19 -7.48
CA ASP A 224 0.77 -21.56 -7.50
C ASP A 224 1.64 -21.80 -8.73
N ASP A 225 2.00 -23.06 -8.99
CA ASP A 225 2.80 -23.46 -10.14
C ASP A 225 2.05 -23.33 -11.48
N GLN A 226 0.74 -23.05 -11.46
CA GLN A 226 -0.06 -22.78 -12.66
C GLN A 226 -0.18 -21.28 -12.95
N GLY A 227 0.09 -20.40 -11.99
CA GLY A 227 0.18 -18.97 -12.24
C GLY A 227 -0.22 -18.08 -11.06
N LEU A 228 -0.65 -16.87 -11.41
CA LEU A 228 -0.98 -15.78 -10.49
C LEU A 228 -2.42 -15.34 -10.75
N THR A 229 -3.20 -15.09 -9.69
CA THR A 229 -4.55 -14.52 -9.79
C THR A 229 -4.72 -13.45 -8.72
N TRP A 230 -5.04 -12.24 -9.14
CA TRP A 230 -5.26 -11.09 -8.27
C TRP A 230 -6.74 -10.93 -7.98
N LEU A 231 -7.05 -10.58 -6.74
CA LEU A 231 -8.41 -10.38 -6.26
C LEU A 231 -8.51 -9.10 -5.43
N VAL A 232 -9.67 -8.46 -5.52
CA VAL A 232 -10.14 -7.46 -4.56
C VAL A 232 -11.41 -8.00 -3.93
N ASP A 233 -11.47 -8.08 -2.60
CA ASP A 233 -12.65 -8.54 -1.86
C ASP A 233 -13.16 -9.92 -2.31
N ASP A 234 -12.23 -10.87 -2.47
CA ASP A 234 -12.44 -12.23 -3.03
C ASP A 234 -13.01 -12.25 -4.47
N GLN A 235 -13.04 -11.12 -5.18
CA GLN A 235 -13.40 -11.05 -6.59
C GLN A 235 -12.15 -11.06 -7.48
N PRO A 236 -11.90 -12.13 -8.25
CA PRO A 236 -10.76 -12.15 -9.18
C PRO A 236 -10.97 -11.17 -10.33
N TYR A 237 -9.92 -10.41 -10.67
CA TYR A 237 -9.97 -9.42 -11.76
C TYR A 237 -8.81 -9.54 -12.76
N HIS A 238 -7.69 -10.16 -12.36
CA HIS A 238 -6.55 -10.38 -13.23
C HIS A 238 -5.95 -11.77 -13.00
N ARG A 239 -5.44 -12.39 -14.07
CA ARG A 239 -4.82 -13.72 -14.02
C ARG A 239 -3.75 -13.82 -15.09
N LEU A 240 -2.61 -14.39 -14.69
CA LEU A 240 -1.55 -14.87 -15.57
C LEU A 240 -1.37 -16.36 -15.33
N THR A 241 -1.12 -17.13 -16.38
CA THR A 241 -0.83 -18.57 -16.29
C THR A 241 0.64 -18.84 -16.58
N LYS A 242 1.11 -20.04 -16.26
CA LYS A 242 2.50 -20.45 -16.50
C LYS A 242 2.93 -20.30 -17.97
N GLU A 243 1.98 -20.35 -18.90
CA GLU A 243 2.23 -20.15 -20.33
C GLU A 243 2.60 -18.69 -20.66
N ASP A 244 2.24 -17.72 -19.83
CA ASP A 244 2.55 -16.30 -20.04
C ASP A 244 4.02 -15.97 -19.71
N PHE A 245 4.66 -16.74 -18.82
CA PHE A 245 5.95 -16.37 -18.23
C PHE A 245 7.18 -16.78 -19.05
N GLY A 246 7.02 -17.59 -20.09
CA GLY A 246 8.14 -18.12 -20.86
C GLY A 246 8.93 -19.20 -20.12
N SER A 247 10.15 -19.47 -20.56
CA SER A 247 11.00 -20.53 -20.01
C SER A 247 11.66 -20.15 -18.68
N GLN A 248 11.95 -18.86 -18.51
CA GLN A 248 12.51 -18.29 -17.28
C GLN A 248 11.37 -17.65 -16.48
N ASN A 249 10.73 -18.48 -15.64
CA ASN A 249 9.64 -18.03 -14.77
C ASN A 249 10.17 -17.77 -13.35
N PRO A 250 10.47 -16.50 -12.98
CA PRO A 250 10.96 -16.18 -11.64
C PRO A 250 9.89 -16.38 -10.57
N PHE A 251 8.60 -16.41 -10.93
CA PHE A 251 7.48 -16.66 -10.01
C PHE A 251 7.41 -18.12 -9.51
N ASN A 252 8.45 -18.92 -9.77
CA ASN A 252 8.70 -20.19 -9.09
C ASN A 252 9.69 -20.07 -7.92
N ASN A 253 10.23 -18.89 -7.66
CA ASN A 253 11.14 -18.59 -6.54
C ASN A 253 10.37 -18.04 -5.33
N PRO A 254 10.98 -17.99 -4.13
CA PRO A 254 10.45 -17.25 -2.99
C PRO A 254 10.56 -15.73 -3.18
N PHE A 255 9.58 -14.99 -2.63
CA PHE A 255 9.51 -13.54 -2.68
C PHE A 255 9.27 -12.96 -1.29
N TYR A 256 9.84 -11.80 -0.98
CA TYR A 256 9.51 -11.04 0.22
C TYR A 256 8.48 -9.96 -0.09
N LEU A 257 7.67 -9.64 0.92
CA LEU A 257 6.64 -8.59 0.89
C LEU A 257 7.22 -7.21 1.19
N ILE A 258 6.70 -6.21 0.48
CA ILE A 258 6.98 -4.78 0.58
C ILE A 258 5.66 -4.02 0.68
N MET A 259 5.58 -3.05 1.59
CA MET A 259 4.48 -2.09 1.67
C MET A 259 5.03 -0.67 1.82
N ASN A 260 4.55 0.26 1.00
CA ASN A 260 5.02 1.64 1.01
C ASN A 260 3.98 2.64 0.50
N ILE A 261 4.28 3.92 0.72
CA ILE A 261 3.64 5.04 0.02
C ILE A 261 4.74 5.86 -0.65
N ALA A 262 4.85 5.79 -1.96
CA ALA A 262 5.67 6.71 -2.73
C ALA A 262 4.96 8.06 -2.92
N VAL A 263 5.76 9.11 -3.10
CA VAL A 263 5.29 10.48 -3.37
C VAL A 263 6.04 10.99 -4.60
N GLY A 264 5.29 11.32 -5.65
CA GLY A 264 5.85 11.62 -6.95
C GLY A 264 6.28 10.38 -7.72
N GLY A 265 6.68 10.59 -8.97
CA GLY A 265 7.22 9.54 -9.82
C GLY A 265 6.70 9.64 -11.25
N ASN A 266 7.32 8.85 -12.14
CA ASN A 266 6.99 8.85 -13.57
C ASN A 266 5.52 8.50 -13.84
N TRP A 267 4.96 7.58 -13.08
CA TRP A 267 3.61 7.06 -13.26
C TRP A 267 2.53 7.88 -12.52
N PRO A 268 2.62 8.13 -11.21
CA PRO A 268 1.59 8.90 -10.51
C PRO A 268 1.61 10.39 -10.86
N GLY A 269 2.66 10.87 -11.53
CA GLY A 269 2.97 12.29 -11.68
C GLY A 269 3.42 12.89 -10.35
N ASN A 270 3.60 14.20 -10.33
CA ASN A 270 4.06 14.92 -9.14
C ASN A 270 2.87 15.37 -8.29
N PRO A 271 3.03 15.49 -6.95
CA PRO A 271 2.11 16.27 -6.14
C PRO A 271 1.96 17.70 -6.67
N ASP A 272 0.75 18.25 -6.54
CA ASP A 272 0.37 19.62 -6.92
C ASP A 272 -0.44 20.31 -5.81
N GLU A 273 -0.99 21.49 -6.07
CA GLU A 273 -1.78 22.25 -5.09
C GLU A 273 -3.06 21.56 -4.60
N THR A 274 -3.50 20.49 -5.27
CA THR A 274 -4.65 19.68 -4.86
C THR A 274 -4.27 18.54 -3.92
N THR A 275 -2.97 18.25 -3.81
CA THR A 275 -2.46 17.18 -2.96
C THR A 275 -2.46 17.64 -1.50
N THR A 276 -3.05 16.84 -0.62
CA THR A 276 -3.10 17.14 0.81
C THR A 276 -2.18 16.21 1.57
N PHE A 277 -1.56 16.71 2.64
CA PHE A 277 -0.71 15.93 3.53
C PHE A 277 -1.16 16.11 5.00
N PRO A 278 -0.95 15.12 5.88
CA PRO A 278 -0.35 13.82 5.57
C PRO A 278 -1.30 12.87 4.80
N GLN A 279 -0.73 11.82 4.20
CA GLN A 279 -1.45 10.75 3.52
C GLN A 279 -1.16 9.41 4.19
N GLN A 280 -2.19 8.61 4.41
CA GLN A 280 -2.10 7.36 5.19
C GLN A 280 -2.52 6.14 4.38
N MET A 281 -1.69 5.09 4.44
CA MET A 281 -2.10 3.72 4.15
C MET A 281 -2.24 3.01 5.49
N VAL A 282 -3.45 2.50 5.75
CA VAL A 282 -3.76 1.82 7.02
C VAL A 282 -3.98 0.34 6.71
N VAL A 283 -3.23 -0.53 7.37
CA VAL A 283 -3.28 -1.98 7.16
C VAL A 283 -3.74 -2.66 8.45
N ASP A 284 -4.79 -3.47 8.34
CA ASP A 284 -5.38 -4.24 9.43
C ASP A 284 -4.67 -5.58 9.65
N TYR A 285 -4.41 -6.30 8.56
CA TYR A 285 -3.63 -7.52 8.64
C TYR A 285 -2.92 -7.84 7.33
N VAL A 286 -1.88 -8.65 7.47
CA VAL A 286 -1.32 -9.46 6.40
C VAL A 286 -1.47 -10.91 6.80
N ARG A 287 -2.09 -11.73 5.96
CA ARG A 287 -2.27 -13.18 6.21
C ARG A 287 -1.75 -13.98 5.04
N TYR A 288 -0.96 -15.01 5.34
CA TYR A 288 -0.41 -15.92 4.35
C TYR A 288 -0.87 -17.35 4.62
N TYR A 289 -1.49 -17.94 3.59
CA TYR A 289 -1.99 -19.30 3.60
C TYR A 289 -1.26 -20.15 2.59
N GLN A 290 -0.98 -21.40 2.95
CA GLN A 290 -0.42 -22.40 2.03
C GLN A 290 -1.46 -23.44 1.66
N LYS A 291 -1.45 -23.87 0.40
CA LYS A 291 -2.31 -24.95 -0.08
C LYS A 291 -1.94 -26.25 0.63
N LEU A 292 -2.94 -26.97 1.12
CA LEU A 292 -2.77 -28.32 1.64
C LEU A 292 -2.32 -29.23 0.49
N ILE A 293 -1.14 -29.83 0.63
CA ILE A 293 -0.75 -30.96 -0.20
C ILE A 293 -1.47 -32.17 0.40
N MET A 294 -2.58 -32.57 -0.20
CA MET A 294 -3.14 -33.88 0.08
C MET A 294 -2.31 -34.90 -0.68
N ASP A 295 -1.46 -35.65 0.02
CA ASP A 295 -0.82 -36.82 -0.54
C ASP A 295 -1.92 -37.82 -0.93
N GLU A 296 -2.21 -37.92 -2.23
CA GLU A 296 -2.94 -39.06 -2.77
C GLU A 296 -1.99 -40.27 -2.70
N GLY A 297 -2.03 -40.97 -1.56
CA GLY A 297 -1.23 -42.16 -1.28
C GLY A 297 -1.49 -43.36 -2.19
#